data_AF-A0AAN6YIX6-F1
#
_entry.id   AF-A0AAN6YIX6-F1
#
_cell.length_a   1.000
_cell.length_b   1.000
_cell.length_c   1.000
_cell.angle_alpha   90.00
_cell.angle_beta   90.00
_cell.angle_gamma   90.00
#
_symmetry.space_group_name_H-M   'P 1'
#
loop_
_entity.id
_entity.type
_entity.pdbx_description
1 polymer ?
#
loop_
_entity_poly.entity_id
_entity_poly.type
_entity_poly.pdbx_seq_one_letter_code
_entity_poly.pdbx_strand_id
1 'polypeptide(L)'
;MAAGPEWQTYRDSLPDHYHRHYDVQHACEELEADSSRIFSGKKGSIEVWTRKNGTAVKSELDTRNSWSPLEADLSDLRSILTTHRVSPRFLEAIHAFGGKATGDDDAYFNICETQTSGEEPNRISDPWSLRQMALYHRHESQTSRSVWILIQPFLRAKYVFMKAFGAADSDGVAAPPERPPPLPQQPQQQLAEAQSEPRSSLERKKTSQDHRRKMVSHFTEKAIHSNGDVKKPYDYDTGFSDCQKLQKLVTSLALAQHILGATQNVRIMLSKLHVPVHADAGRPKSDSNTNTIRAQINGFTRTAASLEKSAEGTSRLMSKLLEYRKSDQLNAQAGLLASLTAQANAQSHELRSLAYESRTDSRYTKILGFVATIYLPASLLALPQLITSDPSGTGGSRILYISQAMWLFVLMPRKQFSR
;
A
#
# COMPACT_ATOMS: atom_id res chain seq x y z
N MET A 1 -3.94 -32.38 -16.89
CA MET A 1 -3.25 -33.58 -16.37
C MET A 1 -4.27 -34.31 -15.54
N ALA A 2 -4.56 -35.59 -15.80
CA ALA A 2 -5.53 -36.31 -14.97
C ALA A 2 -4.97 -36.43 -13.55
N ALA A 3 -5.78 -36.14 -12.53
CA ALA A 3 -5.40 -36.33 -11.13
C ALA A 3 -4.89 -37.76 -10.89
N GLY A 4 -3.86 -37.92 -10.05
CA GLY A 4 -3.30 -39.23 -9.73
C GLY A 4 -4.35 -40.20 -9.13
N PRO A 5 -4.11 -41.52 -9.17
CA PRO A 5 -5.03 -42.54 -8.66
C PRO A 5 -5.41 -42.37 -7.18
N GLU A 6 -4.60 -41.65 -6.41
CA GLU A 6 -4.85 -41.33 -5.00
C GLU A 6 -6.07 -40.41 -4.82
N TRP A 7 -6.28 -39.43 -5.71
CA TRP A 7 -7.45 -38.55 -5.63
C TRP A 7 -8.75 -39.26 -5.98
N GLN A 8 -8.67 -40.31 -6.80
CA GLN A 8 -9.83 -41.17 -7.07
C GLN A 8 -10.28 -41.86 -5.77
N THR A 9 -9.35 -42.30 -4.93
CA THR A 9 -9.67 -42.90 -3.62
C THR A 9 -10.39 -41.89 -2.71
N TYR A 10 -9.92 -40.64 -2.66
CA TYR A 10 -10.61 -39.60 -1.91
C TYR A 10 -12.02 -39.36 -2.46
N ARG A 11 -12.14 -39.19 -3.78
CA ARG A 11 -13.41 -39.00 -4.48
C ARG A 11 -14.40 -40.12 -4.17
N ASP A 12 -13.98 -41.37 -4.29
CA ASP A 12 -14.81 -42.55 -4.06
C ASP A 12 -15.19 -42.72 -2.57
N SER A 13 -14.42 -42.11 -1.65
CA SER A 13 -14.74 -42.10 -0.21
C SER A 13 -15.87 -41.14 0.17
N LEU A 14 -16.21 -40.19 -0.71
CA LEU A 14 -17.18 -39.14 -0.42
C LEU A 14 -18.62 -39.63 -0.65
N PRO A 15 -19.58 -39.16 0.17
CA PRO A 15 -20.99 -39.35 -0.12
C PRO A 15 -21.43 -38.77 -1.48
N ASP A 16 -22.35 -39.46 -2.16
CA ASP A 16 -22.88 -39.10 -3.49
C ASP A 16 -23.34 -37.66 -3.65
N HIS A 17 -23.86 -37.03 -2.59
CA HIS A 17 -24.35 -35.66 -2.65
C HIS A 17 -23.23 -34.65 -2.93
N TYR A 18 -21.98 -34.93 -2.56
CA TYR A 18 -20.86 -34.04 -2.89
C TYR A 18 -20.59 -34.00 -4.39
N HIS A 19 -20.71 -35.12 -5.10
CA HIS A 19 -20.50 -35.17 -6.55
C HIS A 19 -21.55 -34.39 -7.34
N ARG A 20 -22.75 -34.21 -6.79
CA ARG A 20 -23.81 -33.43 -7.44
C ARG A 20 -23.63 -31.92 -7.34
N HIS A 21 -22.95 -31.47 -6.28
CA HIS A 21 -22.84 -30.06 -5.94
C HIS A 21 -21.45 -29.49 -6.14
N TYR A 22 -20.45 -30.33 -6.39
CA TYR A 22 -19.07 -29.92 -6.40
C TYR A 22 -18.25 -30.72 -7.40
N ASP A 23 -17.48 -30.03 -8.24
CA ASP A 23 -16.51 -30.66 -9.12
C ASP A 23 -15.26 -31.01 -8.32
N VAL A 24 -15.34 -32.15 -7.61
CA VAL A 24 -14.25 -32.65 -6.76
C VAL A 24 -12.98 -32.87 -7.57
N GLN A 25 -13.12 -33.30 -8.84
CA GLN A 25 -11.98 -33.56 -9.70
C GLN A 25 -11.22 -32.27 -9.99
N HIS A 26 -11.94 -31.23 -10.41
CA HIS A 26 -11.35 -29.93 -10.67
C HIS A 26 -10.62 -29.36 -9.46
N ALA A 27 -11.26 -29.38 -8.28
CA ALA A 27 -10.63 -28.86 -7.06
C ALA A 27 -9.37 -29.64 -6.63
N CYS A 28 -9.34 -30.96 -6.85
CA CYS A 28 -8.15 -31.77 -6.61
C CYS A 28 -7.02 -31.47 -7.61
N GLU A 29 -7.36 -31.27 -8.88
CA GLU A 29 -6.40 -30.90 -9.93
C GLU A 29 -5.80 -29.51 -9.70
N GLU A 30 -6.62 -28.53 -9.30
CA GLU A 30 -6.15 -27.21 -8.91
C GLU A 30 -5.19 -27.28 -7.71
N LEU A 31 -5.54 -28.05 -6.67
CA LEU A 31 -4.68 -28.19 -5.49
C LEU A 31 -3.34 -28.84 -5.81
N GLU A 32 -3.35 -29.81 -6.72
CA GLU A 32 -2.13 -30.49 -7.16
C GLU A 32 -1.25 -29.57 -8.03
N ALA A 33 -1.87 -28.76 -8.90
CA ALA A 33 -1.17 -27.72 -9.67
C ALA A 33 -0.52 -26.67 -8.76
N ASP A 34 -1.20 -26.29 -7.66
CA ASP A 34 -0.72 -25.33 -6.67
C ASP A 34 0.15 -25.95 -5.56
N SER A 35 0.40 -27.26 -5.59
CA SER A 35 0.96 -27.98 -4.44
C SER A 35 2.31 -27.44 -3.98
N SER A 36 3.22 -27.08 -4.88
CA SER A 36 4.53 -26.51 -4.52
C SER A 36 4.43 -25.12 -3.88
N ARG A 37 3.32 -24.41 -4.09
CA ARG A 37 3.04 -23.09 -3.50
C ARG A 37 2.45 -23.23 -2.10
N ILE A 38 1.56 -24.20 -1.94
CA ILE A 38 0.79 -24.42 -0.71
C ILE A 38 1.58 -25.27 0.29
N PHE A 39 2.37 -26.23 -0.17
CA PHE A 39 3.07 -27.22 0.67
C PHE A 39 4.58 -27.06 0.56
N SER A 40 5.27 -27.13 1.70
CA SER A 40 6.74 -27.08 1.72
C SER A 40 7.41 -28.41 1.35
N GLY A 41 6.65 -29.52 1.29
CA GLY A 41 7.16 -30.88 1.09
C GLY A 41 7.97 -31.41 2.27
N LYS A 42 8.10 -30.63 3.35
CA LYS A 42 8.67 -31.13 4.60
C LYS A 42 7.63 -32.01 5.28
N LYS A 43 8.07 -33.15 5.82
CA LYS A 43 7.30 -33.91 6.81
C LYS A 43 7.21 -33.08 8.09
N GLY A 44 6.31 -32.12 8.12
CA GLY A 44 5.71 -31.66 9.36
C GLY A 44 4.39 -32.40 9.56
N SER A 45 3.83 -32.26 10.75
CA SER A 45 2.64 -33.00 11.14
C SER A 45 1.37 -32.28 10.58
N ILE A 46 0.14 -32.85 10.66
CA ILE A 46 -1.11 -32.10 10.36
C ILE A 46 -2.15 -32.16 11.50
N GLU A 47 -2.74 -31.04 11.98
CA GLU A 47 -3.62 -30.99 13.18
C GLU A 47 -5.03 -31.48 12.88
N VAL A 48 -5.24 -32.79 12.99
CA VAL A 48 -6.59 -33.37 13.01
C VAL A 48 -6.95 -33.79 14.42
N TRP A 49 -8.11 -33.32 14.86
CA TRP A 49 -8.71 -33.66 16.13
C TRP A 49 -10.00 -34.45 15.87
N THR A 50 -10.00 -35.74 16.18
CA THR A 50 -11.24 -36.53 16.13
C THR A 50 -11.63 -37.01 17.50
N ARG A 51 -12.92 -36.84 17.85
CA ARG A 51 -13.48 -37.36 19.09
C ARG A 51 -14.36 -38.56 18.77
N LYS A 52 -13.99 -39.74 19.25
CA LYS A 52 -14.82 -40.95 19.20
C LYS A 52 -14.81 -41.58 20.59
N ASN A 53 -15.97 -41.73 21.22
CA ASN A 53 -16.09 -42.36 22.55
C ASN A 53 -15.20 -41.74 23.64
N GLY A 54 -14.98 -40.41 23.60
CA GLY A 54 -14.16 -39.71 24.59
C GLY A 54 -12.70 -39.52 24.16
N THR A 55 -12.11 -40.43 23.39
CA THR A 55 -10.70 -40.33 22.98
C THR A 55 -10.53 -39.32 21.83
N ALA A 56 -9.65 -38.34 22.06
CA ALA A 56 -9.24 -37.36 21.06
C ALA A 56 -7.94 -37.82 20.38
N VAL A 57 -7.99 -38.12 19.08
CA VAL A 57 -6.77 -38.37 18.30
C VAL A 57 -6.24 -37.03 17.81
N LYS A 58 -4.96 -36.75 18.08
CA LYS A 58 -4.21 -35.55 17.64
C LYS A 58 -3.24 -35.93 16.52
N SER A 59 -3.11 -35.08 15.52
CA SER A 59 -1.95 -34.98 14.63
C SER A 59 -1.51 -33.49 14.60
N GLU A 60 -0.43 -32.97 13.94
CA GLU A 60 -0.06 -31.52 14.07
C GLU A 60 0.47 -30.61 12.91
N LEU A 61 -0.33 -29.72 12.29
CA LEU A 61 0.05 -28.77 11.21
C LEU A 61 0.64 -27.53 11.85
N ASP A 62 1.96 -27.49 11.89
CA ASP A 62 2.66 -26.26 12.24
C ASP A 62 3.05 -25.50 10.97
N THR A 63 3.04 -24.17 11.07
CA THR A 63 3.51 -23.29 10.03
C THR A 63 4.06 -22.04 10.69
N ARG A 64 5.09 -21.46 10.10
CA ARG A 64 5.66 -20.22 10.65
C ARG A 64 4.71 -19.04 10.56
N ASN A 65 3.88 -18.95 9.53
CA ASN A 65 2.87 -17.91 9.34
C ASN A 65 1.84 -18.29 8.25
N SER A 66 0.78 -17.49 8.11
CA SER A 66 -0.28 -17.68 7.10
C SER A 66 0.20 -17.68 5.65
N TRP A 67 1.37 -17.11 5.39
CA TRP A 67 1.90 -16.96 4.03
C TRP A 67 3.03 -17.96 3.73
N SER A 68 3.50 -18.69 4.73
CA SER A 68 4.45 -19.77 4.53
C SER A 68 3.70 -21.00 4.00
N PRO A 69 4.30 -21.74 3.06
CA PRO A 69 3.78 -23.05 2.69
C PRO A 69 3.58 -23.91 3.95
N LEU A 70 2.50 -24.67 3.97
CA LEU A 70 2.18 -25.62 5.02
C LEU A 70 3.36 -26.56 5.21
N GLU A 71 3.79 -26.79 6.46
CA GLU A 71 4.82 -27.79 6.78
C GLU A 71 4.19 -29.19 6.74
N ALA A 72 3.68 -29.57 5.56
CA ALA A 72 3.08 -30.86 5.29
C ALA A 72 3.36 -31.26 3.85
N ASP A 73 3.22 -32.55 3.57
CA ASP A 73 3.16 -33.05 2.21
C ASP A 73 1.71 -33.16 1.72
N LEU A 74 1.52 -33.10 0.40
CA LEU A 74 0.20 -33.27 -0.22
C LEU A 74 -0.38 -34.66 0.09
N SER A 75 0.49 -35.67 0.23
CA SER A 75 0.11 -37.03 0.60
C SER A 75 -0.52 -37.12 2.00
N ASP A 76 0.01 -36.37 2.98
CA ASP A 76 -0.52 -36.30 4.34
C ASP A 76 -1.93 -35.68 4.34
N LEU A 77 -2.10 -34.60 3.58
CA LEU A 77 -3.41 -33.97 3.43
C LEU A 77 -4.41 -34.93 2.77
N ARG A 78 -4.04 -35.60 1.67
CA ARG A 78 -4.90 -36.59 1.00
C ARG A 78 -5.36 -37.68 1.96
N SER A 79 -4.43 -38.20 2.76
CA SER A 79 -4.72 -39.21 3.78
C SER A 79 -5.77 -38.72 4.77
N ILE A 80 -5.66 -37.48 5.23
CA ILE A 80 -6.61 -36.86 6.17
C ILE A 80 -7.98 -36.64 5.53
N LEU A 81 -8.01 -36.09 4.32
CA LEU A 81 -9.24 -35.83 3.58
C LEU A 81 -10.01 -37.13 3.34
N THR A 82 -9.30 -38.19 2.96
CA THR A 82 -9.87 -39.53 2.70
C THR A 82 -10.32 -40.20 3.99
N THR A 83 -9.45 -40.29 4.99
CA THR A 83 -9.72 -40.96 6.28
C THR A 83 -10.91 -40.33 7.00
N HIS A 84 -11.02 -39.00 6.93
CA HIS A 84 -12.08 -38.27 7.60
C HIS A 84 -13.21 -37.86 6.66
N ARG A 85 -13.22 -38.32 5.39
CA ARG A 85 -14.22 -37.98 4.37
C ARG A 85 -14.59 -36.49 4.42
N VAL A 86 -13.56 -35.65 4.38
CA VAL A 86 -13.66 -34.19 4.52
C VAL A 86 -14.37 -33.64 3.28
N SER A 87 -15.26 -32.66 3.46
CA SER A 87 -15.97 -32.04 2.33
C SER A 87 -14.98 -31.41 1.34
N PRO A 88 -15.16 -31.58 0.01
CA PRO A 88 -14.36 -30.93 -1.02
C PRO A 88 -14.28 -29.40 -0.88
N ARG A 89 -15.31 -28.77 -0.30
CA ARG A 89 -15.29 -27.32 -0.01
C ARG A 89 -14.15 -26.90 0.91
N PHE A 90 -13.61 -27.81 1.71
CA PHE A 90 -12.46 -27.50 2.55
C PHE A 90 -11.19 -27.25 1.72
N LEU A 91 -11.11 -27.77 0.49
CA LEU A 91 -9.99 -27.51 -0.41
C LEU A 91 -9.88 -26.02 -0.75
N GLU A 92 -11.00 -25.32 -0.92
CA GLU A 92 -11.01 -23.85 -1.12
C GLU A 92 -10.33 -23.12 0.04
N ALA A 93 -10.56 -23.59 1.28
CA ALA A 93 -9.93 -23.02 2.46
C ALA A 93 -8.42 -23.31 2.49
N ILE A 94 -7.98 -24.48 1.98
CA ILE A 94 -6.57 -24.84 1.88
C ILE A 94 -5.85 -24.00 0.81
N HIS A 95 -6.51 -23.73 -0.32
CA HIS A 95 -5.98 -22.86 -1.38
C HIS A 95 -5.68 -21.43 -0.91
N ALA A 96 -6.36 -20.98 0.15
CA ALA A 96 -6.12 -19.69 0.77
C ALA A 96 -4.77 -19.58 1.52
N PHE A 97 -4.07 -20.71 1.76
CA PHE A 97 -2.76 -20.76 2.42
C PHE A 97 -1.60 -20.86 1.42
N GLY A 98 -0.39 -20.59 1.89
CA GLY A 98 0.84 -20.65 1.09
C GLY A 98 1.27 -19.29 0.52
N GLY A 99 2.30 -19.30 -0.32
CA GLY A 99 2.84 -18.06 -0.89
C GLY A 99 1.81 -17.34 -1.76
N LYS A 100 1.67 -16.01 -1.61
CA LYS A 100 0.93 -15.18 -2.58
C LYS A 100 1.71 -15.17 -3.89
N ALA A 101 1.11 -15.68 -4.95
CA ALA A 101 1.68 -15.62 -6.29
C ALA A 101 1.51 -14.21 -6.87
N THR A 102 0.41 -13.52 -6.51
CA THR A 102 0.09 -12.18 -7.02
C THR A 102 -0.61 -11.30 -5.96
N GLY A 103 -0.67 -9.99 -6.22
CA GLY A 103 -1.44 -9.04 -5.40
C GLY A 103 -2.96 -9.25 -5.47
N ASP A 104 -3.45 -10.10 -6.40
CA ASP A 104 -4.86 -10.34 -6.68
C ASP A 104 -5.42 -11.61 -5.98
N ASP A 105 -4.58 -12.35 -5.23
CA ASP A 105 -4.97 -13.58 -4.51
C ASP A 105 -5.95 -13.34 -3.33
N ASP A 106 -6.53 -12.14 -3.23
CA ASP A 106 -7.38 -11.69 -2.12
C ASP A 106 -8.81 -12.28 -2.14
N ALA A 107 -9.25 -12.91 -3.24
CA ALA A 107 -10.62 -13.43 -3.35
C ALA A 107 -10.95 -14.57 -2.37
N TYR A 108 -9.97 -15.40 -2.01
CA TYR A 108 -10.15 -16.52 -1.07
C TYR A 108 -10.21 -16.08 0.41
N PHE A 109 -10.00 -14.79 0.71
CA PHE A 109 -9.99 -14.27 2.09
C PHE A 109 -11.39 -14.14 2.71
N ASN A 110 -12.46 -14.38 1.95
CA ASN A 110 -13.83 -14.20 2.43
C ASN A 110 -14.36 -15.33 3.33
N ILE A 111 -13.61 -16.43 3.49
CA ILE A 111 -14.06 -17.64 4.22
C ILE A 111 -13.41 -17.77 5.61
N CYS A 112 -12.40 -16.96 5.96
CA CYS A 112 -11.61 -17.14 7.18
C CYS A 112 -11.96 -16.17 8.32
N GLU A 113 -12.03 -16.70 9.55
CA GLU A 113 -12.16 -15.89 10.78
C GLU A 113 -10.76 -15.43 11.24
N THR A 114 -10.53 -14.12 11.28
CA THR A 114 -9.22 -13.56 11.66
C THR A 114 -9.15 -13.29 13.15
N GLN A 115 -8.07 -13.73 13.81
CA GLN A 115 -7.72 -13.28 15.16
C GLN A 115 -6.29 -12.73 15.21
N THR A 116 -6.14 -11.52 15.74
CA THR A 116 -4.84 -10.87 16.00
C THR A 116 -4.22 -11.45 17.28
N SER A 117 -3.14 -12.23 17.18
CA SER A 117 -2.31 -12.62 18.34
C SER A 117 -1.14 -11.64 18.51
N GLY A 118 -0.93 -11.20 19.76
CA GLY A 118 0.16 -10.29 20.12
C GLY A 118 1.40 -11.05 20.58
N GLU A 119 2.07 -11.73 19.65
CA GLU A 119 3.45 -12.21 19.85
C GLU A 119 4.46 -11.08 19.73
N GLU A 120 5.57 -11.20 20.44
CA GLU A 120 6.57 -10.16 20.65
C GLU A 120 7.20 -9.60 19.36
N PRO A 121 7.66 -8.33 19.39
CA PRO A 121 7.97 -7.55 18.21
C PRO A 121 9.36 -7.87 17.67
N ASN A 122 9.57 -9.06 17.12
CA ASN A 122 10.65 -9.25 16.16
C ASN A 122 10.11 -8.97 14.74
N ARG A 123 10.18 -7.68 14.38
CA ARG A 123 10.15 -7.13 13.00
C ARG A 123 8.90 -7.26 12.13
N ILE A 124 7.74 -7.68 12.64
CA ILE A 124 6.48 -7.53 11.87
C ILE A 124 5.83 -6.21 12.27
N SER A 125 6.05 -5.14 11.49
CA SER A 125 5.62 -3.77 11.82
C SER A 125 4.12 -3.51 11.73
N ASP A 126 3.30 -4.55 11.55
CA ASP A 126 1.84 -4.43 11.43
C ASP A 126 1.13 -5.37 12.41
N PRO A 127 0.49 -4.85 13.48
CA PRO A 127 -0.30 -5.65 14.42
C PRO A 127 -1.58 -6.24 13.79
N TRP A 128 -1.87 -5.93 12.53
CA TRP A 128 -3.00 -6.44 11.75
C TRP A 128 -2.57 -7.38 10.62
N SER A 129 -1.37 -7.98 10.69
CA SER A 129 -1.04 -9.05 9.76
C SER A 129 -2.16 -10.10 9.80
N LEU A 130 -2.81 -10.31 8.65
CA LEU A 130 -3.91 -11.25 8.47
C LEU A 130 -3.39 -12.66 8.77
N ARG A 131 -3.57 -13.10 10.02
CA ARG A 131 -3.35 -14.49 10.41
C ARG A 131 -4.63 -15.25 10.06
N GLN A 132 -4.53 -16.05 9.01
CA GLN A 132 -5.60 -16.93 8.58
C GLN A 132 -5.58 -18.17 9.48
N MET A 133 -6.75 -18.54 9.97
CA MET A 133 -7.00 -19.86 10.54
C MET A 133 -8.16 -20.44 9.76
N ALA A 134 -8.05 -21.70 9.33
CA ALA A 134 -9.18 -22.42 8.79
C ALA A 134 -9.64 -23.46 9.80
N LEU A 135 -10.95 -23.50 10.01
CA LEU A 135 -11.62 -24.44 10.89
C LEU A 135 -12.60 -25.25 10.05
N TYR A 136 -12.36 -26.55 9.95
CA TYR A 136 -13.34 -27.48 9.43
C TYR A 136 -13.97 -28.25 10.59
N HIS A 137 -15.29 -28.27 10.62
CA HIS A 137 -16.05 -29.10 11.54
C HIS A 137 -17.05 -29.94 10.75
N ARG A 138 -17.08 -31.23 11.05
CA ARG A 138 -18.12 -32.13 10.58
C ARG A 138 -18.65 -32.94 11.75
N HIS A 139 -19.96 -32.92 11.92
CA HIS A 139 -20.66 -33.77 12.88
C HIS A 139 -21.45 -34.84 12.14
N GLU A 140 -21.26 -36.10 12.52
CA GLU A 140 -21.99 -37.24 11.99
C GLU A 140 -23.01 -37.70 13.06
N SER A 141 -24.29 -37.45 12.79
CA SER A 141 -25.37 -37.72 13.75
C SER A 141 -25.54 -39.21 14.08
N GLN A 142 -25.29 -40.09 13.10
CA GLN A 142 -25.45 -41.54 13.26
C GLN A 142 -24.45 -42.14 14.25
N THR A 143 -23.22 -41.62 14.25
CA THR A 143 -22.11 -42.14 15.08
C THR A 143 -21.83 -41.24 16.27
N SER A 144 -22.53 -40.10 16.39
CA SER A 144 -22.22 -39.01 17.30
C SER A 144 -20.75 -38.57 17.23
N ARG A 145 -20.10 -38.75 16.07
CA ARG A 145 -18.68 -38.43 15.88
C ARG A 145 -18.54 -37.02 15.34
N SER A 146 -17.66 -36.24 15.96
CA SER A 146 -17.23 -34.94 15.42
C SER A 146 -15.78 -35.00 14.98
N VAL A 147 -15.53 -34.47 13.79
CA VAL A 147 -14.20 -34.26 13.22
C VAL A 147 -13.96 -32.76 13.18
N TRP A 148 -12.83 -32.35 13.74
CA TRP A 148 -12.36 -30.97 13.70
C TRP A 148 -10.97 -30.94 13.07
N ILE A 149 -10.77 -30.08 12.09
CA ILE A 149 -9.46 -29.85 11.47
C ILE A 149 -9.17 -28.37 11.61
N LEU A 150 -8.04 -28.05 12.23
CA LEU A 150 -7.58 -26.68 12.40
C LEU A 150 -6.32 -26.51 11.58
N ILE A 151 -6.34 -25.55 10.66
CA ILE A 151 -5.16 -25.14 9.91
C ILE A 151 -4.68 -23.83 10.50
N GLN A 152 -3.44 -23.82 10.96
CA GLN A 152 -2.80 -22.69 11.63
C GLN A 152 -3.61 -22.10 12.79
N PRO A 153 -4.01 -22.90 13.79
CA PRO A 153 -4.67 -22.35 14.96
C PRO A 153 -3.73 -21.38 15.68
N PHE A 154 -4.18 -20.15 15.91
CA PHE A 154 -3.44 -19.24 16.78
C PHE A 154 -3.33 -19.86 18.19
N LEU A 155 -2.23 -19.57 18.89
CA LEU A 155 -1.88 -20.20 20.18
C LEU A 155 -3.05 -20.28 21.16
N ARG A 156 -3.87 -19.22 21.21
CA ARG A 156 -5.06 -19.16 22.07
C ARG A 156 -6.19 -20.08 21.60
N ALA A 157 -6.49 -20.17 20.30
CA ALA A 157 -7.48 -21.11 19.77
C ALA A 157 -7.03 -22.53 20.07
N LYS A 158 -5.75 -22.83 19.79
CA LYS A 158 -5.14 -24.11 20.11
C LYS A 158 -5.30 -24.43 21.60
N TYR A 159 -4.97 -23.51 22.50
CA TYR A 159 -5.15 -23.69 23.94
C TYR A 159 -6.61 -23.92 24.35
N VAL A 160 -7.54 -23.10 23.85
CA VAL A 160 -8.98 -23.24 24.16
C VAL A 160 -9.50 -24.58 23.66
N PHE A 161 -9.08 -24.99 22.46
CA PHE A 161 -9.42 -26.27 21.86
C PHE A 161 -8.84 -27.41 22.70
N MET A 162 -7.53 -27.40 22.96
CA MET A 162 -6.87 -28.39 23.82
C MET A 162 -7.51 -28.51 25.20
N LYS A 163 -7.90 -27.39 25.82
CA LYS A 163 -8.60 -27.40 27.11
C LYS A 163 -10.00 -28.02 27.00
N ALA A 164 -10.74 -27.71 25.95
CA ALA A 164 -12.08 -28.26 25.73
C ALA A 164 -12.08 -29.76 25.40
N PHE A 165 -11.00 -30.26 24.76
CA PHE A 165 -10.88 -31.67 24.37
C PHE A 165 -10.10 -32.52 25.38
N GLY A 166 -9.07 -31.97 26.03
CA GLY A 166 -8.17 -32.68 26.95
C GLY A 166 -8.68 -32.83 28.38
N ALA A 167 -9.66 -32.03 28.81
CA ALA A 167 -10.27 -32.17 30.15
C ALA A 167 -11.11 -33.45 30.31
N ALA A 168 -11.27 -34.28 29.28
CA ALA A 168 -12.09 -35.48 29.33
C ALA A 168 -11.32 -36.77 29.70
N ASP A 169 -9.99 -36.78 29.59
CA ASP A 169 -9.19 -38.02 29.72
C ASP A 169 -8.43 -38.15 31.05
N SER A 170 -8.50 -37.17 31.97
CA SER A 170 -7.77 -37.23 33.25
C SER A 170 -8.50 -37.95 34.40
N ASP A 171 -9.77 -38.34 34.24
CA ASP A 171 -10.55 -39.00 35.32
C ASP A 171 -10.55 -40.53 35.23
N GLY A 172 -9.60 -41.11 34.49
CA GLY A 172 -9.42 -42.56 34.35
C GLY A 172 -8.78 -43.28 35.54
N VAL A 173 -9.04 -42.87 36.79
CA VAL A 173 -8.77 -43.70 37.98
C VAL A 173 -10.09 -44.22 38.52
N ALA A 174 -10.39 -45.48 38.24
CA ALA A 174 -11.47 -46.22 38.86
C ALA A 174 -11.18 -46.43 40.36
N ALA A 175 -11.90 -45.73 41.23
CA ALA A 175 -12.04 -46.07 42.64
C ALA A 175 -13.54 -46.05 43.02
N PRO A 176 -14.05 -47.06 43.76
CA PRO A 176 -15.46 -47.18 44.16
C PRO A 176 -15.83 -46.20 45.29
N PRO A 177 -17.14 -45.97 45.57
CA PRO A 177 -17.61 -44.80 46.28
C PRO A 177 -17.53 -44.99 47.81
N GLU A 178 -16.57 -44.34 48.46
CA GLU A 178 -16.67 -44.04 49.89
C GLU A 178 -16.41 -42.56 50.15
N ARG A 179 -17.52 -41.90 50.51
CA ARG A 179 -17.70 -40.56 51.10
C ARG A 179 -17.03 -39.36 50.39
N PRO A 180 -17.81 -38.33 50.01
CA PRO A 180 -17.24 -37.10 49.49
C PRO A 180 -16.40 -36.43 50.58
N PRO A 181 -15.13 -36.09 50.32
CA PRO A 181 -14.39 -35.18 51.19
C PRO A 181 -15.05 -33.79 51.12
N PRO A 182 -15.00 -33.00 52.22
CA PRO A 182 -15.54 -31.65 52.21
C PRO A 182 -14.82 -30.83 51.13
N LEU A 183 -15.63 -30.24 50.25
CA LEU A 183 -15.21 -29.38 49.15
C LEU A 183 -14.15 -28.36 49.60
N PRO A 184 -12.95 -28.33 48.98
CA PRO A 184 -12.08 -27.17 49.10
C PRO A 184 -12.78 -26.00 48.38
N GLN A 185 -13.08 -24.93 49.13
CA GLN A 185 -13.81 -23.73 48.68
C GLN A 185 -13.05 -22.84 47.67
N GLN A 186 -12.10 -23.35 46.88
CA GLN A 186 -11.30 -22.53 45.95
C GLN A 186 -11.19 -23.02 44.48
N PRO A 187 -12.27 -23.39 43.76
CA PRO A 187 -12.25 -23.42 42.29
C PRO A 187 -12.57 -22.05 41.64
N GLN A 188 -13.11 -21.08 42.40
CA GLN A 188 -13.54 -19.80 41.83
C GLN A 188 -12.39 -18.81 41.60
N GLN A 189 -11.30 -18.89 42.35
CA GLN A 189 -10.15 -17.97 42.18
C GLN A 189 -9.31 -18.31 40.93
N GLN A 190 -9.05 -19.59 40.66
CA GLN A 190 -8.28 -20.00 39.47
C GLN A 190 -9.08 -19.85 38.15
N LEU A 191 -10.42 -19.94 38.22
CA LEU A 191 -11.29 -19.64 37.07
C LEU A 191 -11.39 -18.13 36.81
N ALA A 192 -11.34 -17.30 37.85
CA ALA A 192 -11.27 -15.84 37.71
C ALA A 192 -9.91 -15.38 37.14
N GLU A 193 -8.81 -16.07 37.48
CA GLU A 193 -7.47 -15.75 37.01
C GLU A 193 -7.28 -16.11 35.52
N ALA A 194 -7.79 -17.26 35.07
CA ALA A 194 -7.84 -17.62 33.64
C ALA A 194 -8.82 -16.76 32.81
N GLN A 195 -9.77 -16.08 33.48
CA GLN A 195 -10.67 -15.08 32.89
C GLN A 195 -10.15 -13.64 33.03
N SER A 196 -8.98 -13.42 33.62
CA SER A 196 -8.38 -12.09 33.81
C SER A 196 -7.45 -11.65 32.67
N GLU A 197 -6.83 -12.60 31.95
CA GLU A 197 -6.04 -12.33 30.73
C GLU A 197 -6.81 -11.78 29.49
N PRO A 198 -8.13 -11.99 29.29
CA PRO A 198 -8.89 -11.34 28.21
C PRO A 198 -8.79 -9.81 28.24
N ARG A 199 -8.54 -9.22 29.42
CA ARG A 199 -8.39 -7.76 29.55
C ARG A 199 -7.16 -7.24 28.82
N SER A 200 -6.03 -7.93 28.87
CA SER A 200 -4.79 -7.42 28.23
C SER A 200 -4.90 -7.39 26.71
N SER A 201 -5.51 -8.40 26.08
CA SER A 201 -5.76 -8.44 24.64
C SER A 201 -6.79 -7.39 24.21
N LEU A 202 -7.85 -7.20 25.01
CA LEU A 202 -8.88 -6.20 24.73
C LEU A 202 -8.34 -4.78 24.88
N GLU A 203 -7.55 -4.51 25.92
CA GLU A 203 -6.86 -3.23 26.11
C GLU A 203 -5.90 -2.95 24.96
N ARG A 204 -5.13 -3.95 24.48
CA ARG A 204 -4.28 -3.80 23.28
C ARG A 204 -5.09 -3.46 22.01
N LYS A 205 -6.27 -4.07 21.83
CA LYS A 205 -7.16 -3.73 20.70
C LYS A 205 -7.71 -2.31 20.82
N LYS A 206 -8.07 -1.90 22.03
CA LYS A 206 -8.53 -0.54 22.33
C LYS A 206 -7.43 0.49 22.06
N THR A 207 -6.19 0.24 22.48
CA THR A 207 -5.06 1.14 22.19
C THR A 207 -4.76 1.23 20.71
N SER A 208 -4.85 0.14 19.95
CA SER A 208 -4.69 0.17 18.49
C SER A 208 -5.78 1.01 17.81
N GLN A 209 -7.02 0.87 18.25
CA GLN A 209 -8.14 1.64 17.74
C GLN A 209 -8.01 3.14 18.09
N ASP A 210 -7.60 3.45 19.32
CA ASP A 210 -7.34 4.82 19.75
C ASP A 210 -6.16 5.45 19.01
N HIS A 211 -5.13 4.66 18.66
CA HIS A 211 -4.06 5.10 17.79
C HIS A 211 -4.58 5.48 16.39
N ARG A 212 -5.44 4.65 15.78
CA ARG A 212 -6.08 4.97 14.49
C ARG A 212 -6.95 6.23 14.59
N ARG A 213 -7.70 6.41 15.67
CA ARG A 213 -8.47 7.65 15.94
C ARG A 213 -7.57 8.88 15.99
N LYS A 214 -6.45 8.80 16.72
CA LYS A 214 -5.46 9.89 16.79
C LYS A 214 -4.86 10.19 15.42
N MET A 215 -4.56 9.17 14.60
CA MET A 215 -4.06 9.37 13.25
C MET A 215 -5.09 10.07 12.35
N VAL A 216 -6.35 9.62 12.33
CA VAL A 216 -7.41 10.30 11.55
C VAL A 216 -7.54 11.74 12.03
N SER A 217 -7.61 11.97 13.34
CA SER A 217 -7.69 13.32 13.91
C SER A 217 -6.52 14.20 13.49
N HIS A 218 -5.29 13.67 13.51
CA HIS A 218 -4.10 14.39 13.09
C HIS A 218 -4.14 14.79 11.60
N PHE A 219 -4.55 13.89 10.71
CA PHE A 219 -4.72 14.23 9.29
C PHE A 219 -5.86 15.21 9.05
N THR A 220 -6.95 15.09 9.82
CA THR A 220 -8.08 16.03 9.75
C THR A 220 -7.66 17.42 10.19
N GLU A 221 -6.93 17.55 11.30
CA GLU A 221 -6.35 18.81 11.76
C GLU A 221 -5.40 19.40 10.71
N LYS A 222 -4.48 18.59 10.18
CA LYS A 222 -3.60 18.99 9.06
C LYS A 222 -4.39 19.52 7.87
N ALA A 223 -5.46 18.84 7.47
CA ALA A 223 -6.26 19.20 6.30
C ALA A 223 -7.06 20.49 6.51
N ILE A 224 -7.63 20.68 7.71
CA ILE A 224 -8.43 21.87 8.07
C ILE A 224 -7.54 23.12 8.24
N HIS A 225 -6.37 22.98 8.84
CA HIS A 225 -5.47 24.10 9.13
C HIS A 225 -4.45 24.38 8.03
N SER A 226 -4.42 23.59 6.96
CA SER A 226 -3.58 23.88 5.80
C SER A 226 -4.23 24.96 4.94
N ASN A 227 -3.60 26.14 4.88
CA ASN A 227 -4.10 27.22 4.04
C ASN A 227 -3.83 26.93 2.55
N GLY A 228 -4.74 27.40 1.68
CA GLY A 228 -4.65 27.25 0.23
C GLY A 228 -3.77 28.32 -0.43
N ASP A 229 -3.83 29.56 0.06
CA ASP A 229 -3.40 30.73 -0.73
C ASP A 229 -1.93 31.12 -0.53
N VAL A 230 -1.41 31.00 0.70
CA VAL A 230 -0.02 31.37 1.02
C VAL A 230 0.49 30.46 2.11
N LYS A 231 1.59 29.73 1.84
CA LYS A 231 2.26 28.88 2.84
C LYS A 231 2.80 29.77 3.97
N LYS A 232 2.13 29.75 5.12
CA LYS A 232 2.62 30.40 6.34
C LYS A 232 3.76 29.57 6.93
N PRO A 233 4.71 30.17 7.65
CA PRO A 233 5.80 29.43 8.30
C PRO A 233 5.33 28.41 9.33
N TYR A 234 4.08 28.51 9.80
CA TYR A 234 3.44 27.58 10.74
C TYR A 234 2.41 26.66 10.08
N ASP A 235 2.28 26.67 8.75
CA ASP A 235 1.36 25.76 8.06
C ASP A 235 1.90 24.33 8.08
N TYR A 236 0.98 23.38 8.22
CA TYR A 236 1.31 21.96 8.11
C TYR A 236 1.83 21.65 6.71
N ASP A 237 2.94 20.91 6.66
CA ASP A 237 3.41 20.32 5.41
C ASP A 237 2.46 19.17 5.05
N THR A 238 1.54 19.44 4.14
CA THR A 238 0.60 18.48 3.57
C THR A 238 1.04 18.12 2.16
N GLY A 239 1.30 16.83 1.96
CA GLY A 239 1.81 16.30 0.69
C GLY A 239 1.10 15.02 0.26
N PHE A 240 1.49 14.50 -0.91
CA PHE A 240 0.94 13.25 -1.45
C PHE A 240 1.18 12.04 -0.53
N SER A 241 2.30 12.04 0.21
CA SER A 241 2.60 11.00 1.20
C SER A 241 1.54 10.89 2.30
N ASP A 242 0.93 12.00 2.70
CA ASP A 242 -0.13 12.00 3.70
C ASP A 242 -1.43 11.42 3.13
N CYS A 243 -1.74 11.72 1.87
CA CYS A 243 -2.86 11.09 1.15
C CYS A 243 -2.67 9.57 1.05
N GLN A 244 -1.45 9.11 0.73
CA GLN A 244 -1.14 7.68 0.68
C GLN A 244 -1.29 7.00 2.05
N LYS A 245 -0.81 7.62 3.13
CA LYS A 245 -0.97 7.11 4.49
C LYS A 245 -2.44 7.02 4.89
N LEU A 246 -3.22 8.05 4.56
CA LEU A 246 -4.65 8.09 4.84
C LEU A 246 -5.42 7.05 4.02
N GLN A 247 -5.07 6.84 2.75
CA GLN A 247 -5.67 5.79 1.91
C GLN A 247 -5.34 4.38 2.43
N LYS A 248 -4.10 4.15 2.90
CA LYS A 248 -3.74 2.91 3.58
C LYS A 248 -4.59 2.69 4.83
N LEU A 249 -4.83 3.76 5.60
CA LEU A 249 -5.69 3.69 6.79
C LEU A 249 -7.15 3.39 6.45
N VAL A 250 -7.71 4.01 5.41
CA VAL A 250 -9.05 3.70 4.87
C VAL A 250 -9.15 2.22 4.50
N THR A 251 -8.22 1.72 3.68
CA THR A 251 -8.18 0.33 3.25
C THR A 251 -8.08 -0.63 4.44
N SER A 252 -7.27 -0.30 5.45
CA SER A 252 -7.14 -1.09 6.67
C SER A 252 -8.39 -1.06 7.56
N LEU A 253 -9.17 0.03 7.54
CA LEU A 253 -10.45 0.13 8.26
C LEU A 253 -11.56 -0.63 7.53
N ALA A 254 -11.59 -0.59 6.20
CA ALA A 254 -12.48 -1.38 5.35
C ALA A 254 -12.27 -2.88 5.59
N LEU A 255 -11.00 -3.33 5.56
CA LEU A 255 -10.63 -4.71 5.85
C LEU A 255 -11.06 -5.12 7.26
N ALA A 256 -10.84 -4.27 8.27
CA ALA A 256 -11.26 -4.55 9.64
C ALA A 256 -12.79 -4.72 9.75
N GLN A 257 -13.58 -3.92 9.02
CA GLN A 257 -15.04 -4.09 8.97
C GLN A 257 -15.44 -5.42 8.34
N HIS A 258 -14.79 -5.79 7.24
CA HIS A 258 -15.04 -7.07 6.59
C HIS A 258 -14.79 -8.25 7.53
N ILE A 259 -13.64 -8.24 8.22
CA ILE A 259 -13.29 -9.27 9.22
C ILE A 259 -14.35 -9.33 10.34
N LEU A 260 -14.73 -8.18 10.91
CA LEU A 260 -15.72 -8.14 11.98
C LEU A 260 -17.10 -8.64 11.51
N GLY A 261 -17.47 -8.34 10.27
CA GLY A 261 -18.67 -8.87 9.61
C GLY A 261 -18.61 -10.39 9.45
N ALA A 262 -17.49 -10.93 8.97
CA ALA A 262 -17.26 -12.37 8.84
C ALA A 262 -17.33 -13.07 10.20
N THR A 263 -16.65 -12.56 11.23
CA THR A 263 -16.72 -13.07 12.61
C THR A 263 -18.16 -13.08 13.13
N GLN A 264 -18.93 -12.02 12.87
CA GLN A 264 -20.33 -11.98 13.28
C GLN A 264 -21.18 -13.04 12.55
N ASN A 265 -20.93 -13.28 11.27
CA ASN A 265 -21.62 -14.31 10.49
C ASN A 265 -21.31 -15.71 11.00
N VAL A 266 -20.03 -16.00 11.29
CA VAL A 266 -19.61 -17.28 11.91
C VAL A 266 -20.31 -17.48 13.24
N ARG A 267 -20.35 -16.44 14.09
CA ARG A 267 -21.08 -16.49 15.36
C ARG A 267 -22.57 -16.80 15.19
N ILE A 268 -23.23 -16.17 14.21
CA ILE A 268 -24.64 -16.45 13.90
C ILE A 268 -24.81 -17.90 13.44
N MET A 269 -23.93 -18.39 12.57
CA MET A 269 -23.95 -19.76 12.08
C MET A 269 -23.77 -20.77 13.24
N LEU A 270 -22.80 -20.55 14.11
CA LEU A 270 -22.56 -21.39 15.29
C LEU A 270 -23.76 -21.37 16.24
N SER A 271 -24.42 -20.21 16.42
CA SER A 271 -25.62 -20.14 17.26
C SER A 271 -26.81 -20.90 16.69
N LYS A 272 -26.91 -21.06 15.36
CA LYS A 272 -27.94 -21.88 14.71
C LYS A 272 -27.64 -23.37 14.80
N LEU A 273 -26.35 -23.74 14.75
CA LEU A 273 -25.90 -25.13 14.87
C LEU A 273 -25.98 -25.64 16.31
N HIS A 274 -25.97 -24.74 17.30
CA HIS A 274 -26.20 -25.06 18.70
C HIS A 274 -27.68 -25.32 18.96
N VAL A 275 -28.24 -26.35 18.32
CA VAL A 275 -29.53 -26.92 18.73
C VAL A 275 -29.30 -27.49 20.13
N PRO A 276 -30.08 -27.10 21.15
CA PRO A 276 -29.92 -27.65 22.49
C PRO A 276 -30.21 -29.16 22.45
N VAL A 277 -29.15 -29.97 22.43
CA VAL A 277 -29.22 -31.43 22.25
C VAL A 277 -29.88 -32.13 23.46
N HIS A 278 -29.98 -31.47 24.62
CA HIS A 278 -30.73 -31.98 25.76
C HIS A 278 -31.57 -30.89 26.41
N ALA A 279 -32.89 -31.00 26.28
CA ALA A 279 -33.88 -30.18 26.96
C ALA A 279 -34.14 -30.63 28.41
N ASP A 280 -33.14 -31.24 29.08
CA ASP A 280 -33.27 -31.65 30.47
C ASP A 280 -33.02 -30.45 31.41
N ALA A 281 -34.14 -29.88 31.86
CA ALA A 281 -34.49 -29.16 33.10
C ALA A 281 -33.49 -28.26 33.88
N GLY A 282 -32.23 -28.12 33.47
CA GLY A 282 -31.20 -27.36 34.18
C GLY A 282 -30.48 -26.41 33.25
N ARG A 283 -31.21 -25.47 32.63
CA ARG A 283 -30.69 -24.53 31.63
C ARG A 283 -29.48 -23.74 32.20
N PRO A 284 -28.25 -23.94 31.72
CA PRO A 284 -27.12 -23.14 32.18
C PRO A 284 -27.27 -21.70 31.69
N LYS A 285 -26.96 -20.71 32.54
CA LYS A 285 -26.99 -19.24 32.28
C LYS A 285 -25.95 -18.76 31.23
N SER A 286 -25.68 -19.55 30.19
CA SER A 286 -24.58 -19.36 29.23
C SER A 286 -24.78 -18.19 28.25
N ASP A 287 -25.98 -17.60 28.16
CA ASP A 287 -26.29 -16.54 27.20
C ASP A 287 -25.59 -15.19 27.45
N SER A 288 -25.10 -14.94 28.67
CA SER A 288 -24.50 -13.65 29.02
C SER A 288 -23.25 -13.34 28.19
N ASN A 289 -22.34 -14.32 28.06
CA ASN A 289 -21.04 -14.08 27.41
C ASN A 289 -21.17 -13.89 25.88
N THR A 290 -22.07 -14.63 25.23
CA THR A 290 -22.27 -14.51 23.76
C THR A 290 -22.88 -13.16 23.38
N ASN A 291 -23.69 -12.57 24.27
CA ASN A 291 -24.26 -11.24 24.11
C ASN A 291 -23.21 -10.15 24.36
N THR A 292 -22.30 -10.32 25.32
CA THR A 292 -21.18 -9.39 25.52
C THR A 292 -20.25 -9.35 24.30
N ILE A 293 -19.88 -10.51 23.75
CA ILE A 293 -19.03 -10.59 22.55
C ILE A 293 -19.73 -9.94 21.34
N ARG A 294 -21.04 -10.17 21.18
CA ARG A 294 -21.85 -9.51 20.13
C ARG A 294 -21.82 -7.99 20.25
N ALA A 295 -22.06 -7.48 21.47
CA ALA A 295 -22.05 -6.04 21.71
C ALA A 295 -20.68 -5.43 21.40
N GLN A 296 -19.59 -6.13 21.73
CA GLN A 296 -18.23 -5.72 21.41
C GLN A 296 -17.95 -5.70 19.90
N ILE A 297 -18.26 -6.77 19.17
CA ILE A 297 -18.09 -6.83 17.71
C ILE A 297 -18.85 -5.69 17.03
N ASN A 298 -20.11 -5.47 17.44
CA ASN A 298 -20.92 -4.37 16.93
C ASN A 298 -20.31 -3.00 17.25
N GLY A 299 -19.77 -2.81 18.45
CA GLY A 299 -19.09 -1.58 18.85
C GLY A 299 -17.83 -1.30 18.02
N PHE A 300 -17.01 -2.32 17.78
CA PHE A 300 -15.84 -2.22 16.91
C PHE A 300 -16.23 -1.91 15.47
N THR A 301 -17.24 -2.60 14.94
CA THR A 301 -17.74 -2.41 13.56
C THR A 301 -18.22 -0.98 13.34
N ARG A 302 -19.07 -0.46 14.25
CA ARG A 302 -19.56 0.92 14.16
C ARG A 302 -18.44 1.95 14.23
N THR A 303 -17.45 1.72 15.09
CA THR A 303 -16.33 2.65 15.20
C THR A 303 -15.43 2.60 13.97
N ALA A 304 -15.16 1.42 13.42
CA ALA A 304 -14.38 1.26 12.21
C ALA A 304 -15.06 1.96 11.01
N ALA A 305 -16.37 1.78 10.85
CA ALA A 305 -17.18 2.46 9.83
C ALA A 305 -17.17 3.99 9.98
N SER A 306 -17.30 4.49 11.22
CA SER A 306 -17.22 5.93 11.49
C SER A 306 -15.83 6.50 11.16
N LEU A 307 -14.77 5.78 11.53
CA LEU A 307 -13.39 6.19 11.24
C LEU A 307 -13.06 6.14 9.76
N GLU A 308 -13.55 5.13 9.04
CA GLU A 308 -13.37 5.01 7.60
C GLU A 308 -14.02 6.20 6.91
N LYS A 309 -15.30 6.48 7.18
CA LYS A 309 -16.01 7.63 6.60
C LYS A 309 -15.30 8.96 6.91
N SER A 310 -14.77 9.12 8.12
CA SER A 310 -14.00 10.31 8.49
C SER A 310 -12.68 10.39 7.72
N ALA A 311 -11.93 9.28 7.61
CA ALA A 311 -10.68 9.22 6.88
C ALA A 311 -10.88 9.45 5.36
N GLU A 312 -11.95 8.93 4.77
CA GLU A 312 -12.33 9.20 3.38
C GLU A 312 -12.64 10.68 3.16
N GLY A 313 -13.43 11.30 4.05
CA GLY A 313 -13.74 12.72 4.00
C GLY A 313 -12.47 13.58 4.04
N THR A 314 -11.57 13.28 4.96
CA THR A 314 -10.27 13.96 5.09
C THR A 314 -9.39 13.72 3.86
N SER A 315 -9.38 12.52 3.29
CA SER A 315 -8.62 12.19 2.08
C SER A 315 -9.09 12.99 0.87
N ARG A 316 -10.41 13.12 0.69
CA ARG A 316 -11.00 13.97 -0.35
C ARG A 316 -10.64 15.44 -0.15
N LEU A 317 -10.69 15.94 1.09
CA LEU A 317 -10.32 17.32 1.40
C LEU A 317 -8.83 17.59 1.09
N MET A 318 -7.93 16.71 1.54
CA MET A 318 -6.50 16.84 1.26
C MET A 318 -6.20 16.78 -0.24
N SER A 319 -6.85 15.88 -0.97
CA SER A 319 -6.68 15.77 -2.42
C SER A 319 -7.09 17.05 -3.14
N LYS A 320 -8.26 17.62 -2.78
CA LYS A 320 -8.72 18.91 -3.32
C LYS A 320 -7.79 20.07 -2.97
N LEU A 321 -7.24 20.08 -1.76
CA LEU A 321 -6.27 21.10 -1.35
C LEU A 321 -4.98 21.03 -2.18
N LEU A 322 -4.46 19.82 -2.42
CA LEU A 322 -3.29 19.63 -3.27
C LEU A 322 -3.57 20.03 -4.72
N GLU A 323 -4.77 19.73 -5.23
CA GLU A 323 -5.20 20.14 -6.56
C GLU A 323 -5.33 21.67 -6.69
N TYR A 324 -5.90 22.32 -5.67
CA TYR A 324 -5.97 23.78 -5.58
C TYR A 324 -4.57 24.41 -5.60
N ARG A 325 -3.65 23.94 -4.76
CA ARG A 325 -2.26 24.44 -4.72
C ARG A 325 -1.53 24.26 -6.04
N LYS A 326 -1.75 23.12 -6.71
CA LYS A 326 -1.19 22.87 -8.04
C LYS A 326 -1.74 23.86 -9.07
N SER A 327 -3.05 24.11 -9.04
CA SER A 327 -3.71 25.08 -9.92
C SER A 327 -3.19 26.51 -9.68
N ASP A 328 -3.07 26.90 -8.41
CA ASP A 328 -2.55 28.22 -8.02
C ASP A 328 -1.09 28.41 -8.46
N GLN A 329 -0.24 27.39 -8.26
CA GLN A 329 1.15 27.41 -8.74
C GLN A 329 1.23 27.55 -10.26
N LEU A 330 0.36 26.85 -11.01
CA LEU A 330 0.30 26.97 -12.46
C LEU A 330 -0.16 28.37 -12.90
N ASN A 331 -1.14 28.95 -12.21
CA ASN A 331 -1.60 30.32 -12.48
C ASN A 331 -0.49 31.35 -12.19
N ALA A 332 0.25 31.18 -11.09
CA ALA A 332 1.38 32.05 -10.76
C ALA A 332 2.50 31.95 -11.81
N GLN A 333 2.82 30.72 -12.26
CA GLN A 333 3.78 30.50 -13.35
C GLN A 333 3.30 31.10 -14.68
N ALA A 334 2.01 30.98 -15.00
CA ALA A 334 1.43 31.60 -16.20
C ALA A 334 1.54 33.13 -16.14
N GLY A 335 1.30 33.74 -14.97
CA GLY A 335 1.50 35.17 -14.74
C GLY A 335 2.95 35.62 -14.94
N LEU A 336 3.92 34.85 -14.44
CA LEU A 336 5.34 35.10 -14.66
C LEU A 336 5.75 34.95 -16.14
N LEU A 337 5.21 33.96 -16.86
CA LEU A 337 5.45 33.80 -18.29
C LEU A 337 4.84 34.95 -19.11
N ALA A 338 3.66 35.43 -18.72
CA ALA A 338 3.04 36.59 -19.34
C ALA A 338 3.88 37.87 -19.13
N SER A 339 4.41 38.09 -17.92
CA SER A 339 5.29 39.24 -17.65
C SER A 339 6.63 39.14 -18.38
N LEU A 340 7.24 37.95 -18.43
CA LEU A 340 8.46 37.69 -19.21
C LEU A 340 8.24 37.93 -20.70
N THR A 341 7.10 37.50 -21.24
CA THR A 341 6.74 37.73 -22.65
C THR A 341 6.55 39.23 -22.92
N ALA A 342 5.88 39.96 -22.02
CA ALA A 342 5.75 41.40 -22.13
C ALA A 342 7.12 42.11 -22.09
N GLN A 343 8.02 41.69 -21.20
CA GLN A 343 9.38 42.22 -21.12
C GLN A 343 10.20 41.91 -22.38
N ALA A 344 10.14 40.67 -22.90
CA ALA A 344 10.81 40.28 -24.12
C ALA A 344 10.31 41.08 -25.35
N ASN A 345 9.00 41.38 -25.40
CA ASN A 345 8.42 42.23 -26.43
C ASN A 345 8.90 43.68 -26.32
N ALA A 346 8.97 44.24 -25.11
CA ALA A 346 9.50 45.57 -24.86
C ALA A 346 10.99 45.66 -25.24
N GLN A 347 11.81 44.68 -24.86
CA GLN A 347 13.22 44.59 -25.27
C GLN A 347 13.37 44.43 -26.78
N SER A 348 12.52 43.63 -27.42
CA SER A 348 12.52 43.49 -28.88
C SER A 348 12.20 44.83 -29.57
N HIS A 349 11.32 45.65 -28.99
CA HIS A 349 11.05 46.99 -29.48
C HIS A 349 12.26 47.92 -29.32
N GLU A 350 12.92 47.90 -28.16
CA GLU A 350 14.14 48.68 -27.90
C GLU A 350 15.30 48.29 -28.83
N LEU A 351 15.50 46.98 -29.07
CA LEU A 351 16.49 46.49 -30.02
C LEU A 351 16.20 46.93 -31.45
N ARG A 352 14.91 47.00 -31.84
CA ARG A 352 14.52 47.52 -33.16
C ARG A 352 14.82 49.01 -33.28
N SER A 353 14.59 49.81 -32.24
CA SER A 353 14.96 51.23 -32.25
C SER A 353 16.48 51.42 -32.32
N LEU A 354 17.26 50.67 -31.53
CA LEU A 354 18.72 50.72 -31.58
C LEU A 354 19.27 50.28 -32.95
N ALA A 355 18.68 49.25 -33.57
CA ALA A 355 19.07 48.83 -34.91
C ALA A 355 18.75 49.90 -35.97
N TYR A 356 17.65 50.65 -35.79
CA TYR A 356 17.31 51.78 -36.66
C TYR A 356 18.29 52.94 -36.50
N GLU A 357 18.64 53.31 -35.26
CA GLU A 357 19.60 54.36 -34.95
C GLU A 357 21.03 53.98 -35.40
N SER A 358 21.47 52.75 -35.15
CA SER A 358 22.74 52.24 -35.66
C SER A 358 22.81 52.26 -37.19
N ARG A 359 21.68 52.02 -37.88
CA ARG A 359 21.60 52.15 -39.33
C ARG A 359 21.77 53.59 -39.80
N THR A 360 21.20 54.56 -39.08
CA THR A 360 21.40 56.00 -39.38
C THR A 360 22.84 56.42 -39.10
N ASP A 361 23.42 55.99 -37.98
CA ASP A 361 24.81 56.26 -37.62
C ASP A 361 25.79 55.66 -38.61
N SER A 362 25.51 54.45 -39.10
CA SER A 362 26.29 53.84 -40.17
C SER A 362 26.26 54.69 -41.44
N ARG A 363 25.12 55.30 -41.79
CA ARG A 363 25.03 56.22 -42.94
C ARG A 363 25.85 57.48 -42.70
N TYR A 364 25.72 58.10 -41.53
CA TYR A 364 26.51 59.29 -41.17
C TYR A 364 28.01 59.00 -41.17
N THR A 365 28.42 57.87 -40.61
CA THR A 365 29.81 57.43 -40.57
C THR A 365 30.35 57.18 -41.98
N LYS A 366 29.55 56.61 -42.88
CA LYS A 366 29.93 56.46 -44.30
C LYS A 366 30.11 57.80 -45.00
N ILE A 367 29.21 58.75 -44.75
CA ILE A 367 29.32 60.12 -45.30
C ILE A 367 30.56 60.81 -44.74
N LEU A 368 30.79 60.74 -43.43
CA LEU A 368 31.93 61.38 -42.78
C LEU A 368 33.25 60.74 -43.24
N GLY A 369 33.29 59.43 -43.41
CA GLY A 369 34.41 58.72 -44.03
C GLY A 369 34.63 59.13 -45.49
N PHE A 370 33.57 59.34 -46.26
CA PHE A 370 33.65 59.85 -47.63
C PHE A 370 34.19 61.30 -47.67
N VAL A 371 33.69 62.18 -46.79
CA VAL A 371 34.16 63.56 -46.67
C VAL A 371 35.64 63.58 -46.23
N ALA A 372 36.01 62.80 -45.21
CA ALA A 372 37.39 62.69 -44.77
C ALA A 372 38.31 62.17 -45.89
N THR A 373 37.88 61.16 -46.66
CA THR A 373 38.68 60.65 -47.78
C THR A 373 38.86 61.65 -48.91
N ILE A 374 37.94 62.59 -49.12
CA ILE A 374 38.09 63.69 -50.10
C ILE A 374 38.95 64.83 -49.55
N TYR A 375 38.65 65.30 -48.35
CA TYR A 375 39.26 66.52 -47.80
C TYR A 375 40.64 66.28 -47.20
N LEU A 376 40.94 65.08 -46.69
CA LEU A 376 42.22 64.82 -46.03
C LEU A 376 43.41 64.85 -47.02
N PRO A 377 43.31 64.30 -48.25
CA PRO A 377 44.32 64.52 -49.29
C PRO A 377 44.43 66.00 -49.71
N ALA A 378 43.30 66.71 -49.83
CA ALA A 378 43.29 68.12 -50.23
C ALA A 378 43.97 69.03 -49.18
N SER A 379 43.69 68.79 -47.90
CA SER A 379 44.33 69.51 -46.79
C SER A 379 45.82 69.18 -46.66
N LEU A 380 46.24 67.95 -46.97
CA LEU A 380 47.66 67.59 -47.05
C LEU A 380 48.37 68.28 -48.23
N LEU A 381 47.71 68.43 -49.38
CA LEU A 381 48.25 69.17 -50.53
C LEU A 381 48.31 70.68 -50.29
N ALA A 382 47.42 71.22 -49.46
CA ALA A 382 47.39 72.64 -49.09
C ALA A 382 48.47 73.03 -48.07
N LEU A 383 49.24 72.07 -47.53
CA LEU A 383 50.37 72.38 -46.66
C LEU A 383 51.46 73.08 -47.48
N PRO A 384 51.85 74.32 -47.11
CA PRO A 384 52.74 75.17 -47.92
C PRO A 384 54.17 74.63 -48.08
N GLN A 385 54.52 73.53 -47.41
CA GLN A 385 55.82 72.87 -47.58
C GLN A 385 55.93 72.05 -48.87
N LEU A 386 54.83 71.78 -49.58
CA LEU A 386 54.85 70.95 -50.80
C LEU A 386 55.00 71.74 -52.10
N ILE A 387 54.76 73.06 -52.07
CA ILE A 387 54.87 73.94 -53.24
C ILE A 387 55.91 75.01 -52.94
N THR A 388 57.17 74.71 -53.25
CA THR A 388 58.24 75.72 -53.25
C THR A 388 58.32 76.35 -54.65
N SER A 389 57.90 77.61 -54.76
CA SER A 389 58.24 78.42 -55.92
C SER A 389 59.65 78.95 -55.73
N ASP A 390 60.59 78.52 -56.57
CA ASP A 390 61.93 79.08 -56.60
C ASP A 390 61.86 80.51 -57.17
N PRO A 391 62.15 81.57 -56.38
CA PRO A 391 61.98 82.94 -56.82
C PRO A 391 63.15 83.46 -57.69
N SER A 392 64.13 82.63 -58.07
CA SER A 392 65.39 83.09 -58.68
C SER A 392 65.37 83.32 -60.21
N GLY A 393 64.23 83.19 -60.89
CA GLY A 393 64.13 83.34 -62.35
C GLY A 393 63.75 84.74 -62.84
N THR A 394 64.74 85.59 -63.14
CA THR A 394 64.57 86.84 -63.91
C THR A 394 64.38 86.53 -65.40
N GLY A 395 63.16 86.15 -65.79
CA GLY A 395 62.82 86.00 -67.21
C GLY A 395 61.64 85.08 -67.49
N GLY A 396 60.42 85.61 -67.37
CA GLY A 396 59.28 85.22 -68.19
C GLY A 396 58.60 83.85 -68.00
N SER A 397 59.14 82.89 -67.23
CA SER A 397 58.47 81.58 -67.05
C SER A 397 58.63 81.04 -65.63
N ARG A 398 57.51 80.94 -64.90
CA ARG A 398 57.47 80.33 -63.55
C ARG A 398 57.33 78.82 -63.69
N ILE A 399 58.37 78.07 -63.30
CA ILE A 399 58.35 76.61 -63.30
C ILE A 399 57.88 76.14 -61.92
N LEU A 400 56.80 75.37 -61.89
CA LEU A 400 56.21 74.78 -60.68
C LEU A 400 56.83 73.39 -60.46
N TYR A 401 57.54 73.20 -59.34
CA TYR A 401 58.05 71.89 -58.93
C TYR A 401 56.99 71.16 -58.12
N ILE A 402 56.41 70.12 -58.70
CA ILE A 402 55.49 69.21 -58.00
C ILE A 402 56.32 68.03 -57.50
N SER A 403 56.31 67.80 -56.18
CA SER A 403 56.98 66.65 -55.56
C SER A 403 56.48 65.32 -56.13
N GLN A 404 57.40 64.41 -56.48
CA GLN A 404 57.09 63.07 -57.03
C GLN A 404 56.19 62.23 -56.11
N ALA A 405 56.12 62.53 -54.81
CA ALA A 405 55.25 61.83 -53.87
C ALA A 405 53.75 62.09 -54.09
N MET A 406 53.37 63.09 -54.90
CA MET A 406 51.96 63.44 -55.16
C MET A 406 51.18 62.30 -55.84
N TRP A 407 51.84 61.46 -56.64
CA TRP A 407 51.19 60.35 -57.36
C TRP A 407 50.73 59.19 -56.45
N LEU A 408 51.29 59.05 -55.25
CA LEU A 408 50.87 58.02 -54.29
C LEU A 408 49.43 58.24 -53.78
N PHE A 409 48.92 59.47 -53.81
CA PHE A 409 47.58 59.79 -53.32
C PHE A 409 46.46 59.52 -54.35
N VAL A 410 46.77 59.50 -55.65
CA VAL A 410 45.75 59.24 -56.70
C VAL A 410 45.44 57.74 -56.84
N LEU A 411 46.32 56.86 -56.35
CA LEU A 411 46.20 55.41 -56.52
C LEU A 411 45.50 54.65 -55.39
N MET A 412 45.15 55.29 -54.26
CA MET A 412 44.25 54.73 -53.25
C MET A 412 42.95 55.56 -53.23
N PRO A 413 41.72 55.01 -53.37
CA PRO A 413 41.32 53.64 -53.04
C PRO A 413 40.29 53.02 -54.03
N ARG A 414 40.66 51.97 -54.78
CA ARG A 414 39.68 51.23 -55.62
C ARG A 414 39.44 49.77 -55.22
N LYS A 415 40.04 49.28 -54.12
CA LYS A 415 40.04 47.83 -53.83
C LYS A 415 39.31 47.33 -52.59
N GLN A 416 38.57 48.14 -51.82
CA GLN A 416 37.98 47.64 -50.57
C GLN A 416 36.46 47.78 -50.34
N PHE A 417 35.65 48.19 -51.31
CA PHE A 417 34.19 48.11 -51.19
C PHE A 417 33.59 47.04 -52.10
N SER A 418 33.81 45.78 -51.74
CA SER A 418 33.02 44.64 -52.20
C SER A 418 32.83 43.66 -51.05
N ARG A 419 31.81 43.89 -50.23
CA ARG A 419 30.86 42.88 -49.76
C ARG A 419 29.71 43.57 -49.03
#